data_AF-A0A7Y7CEQ3-F1
#
_entry.id   AF-A0A7Y7CEQ3-F1
#
_cell.length_a   1.000
_cell.length_b   1.000
_cell.length_c   1.000
_cell.angle_alpha   90.00
_cell.angle_beta   90.00
_cell.angle_gamma   90.00
#
_symmetry.space_group_name_H-M   'P 1'
#
loop_
_entity.id
_entity.type
_entity.pdbx_description
1 polymer ?
#
loop_
_entity_poly.entity_id
_entity_poly.type
_entity_poly.pdbx_seq_one_letter_code
_entity_poly.pdbx_strand_id
1 'polypeptide(L)'
;MAQLNIENRVIENERIVLGREDIAFLGPDLTLRGCTVTIRVTARNLILIRPRLIDCIIEVKQELKNLRWYRAFLKGCRFTGTMSGNDFGLWPVEEGAEKTLGGIEEAARTLGGIEDCDFSGARLDACRFVNCDVDTLKLPSWPCFTFLAPTHRQRELLAAPWPGTSRITVEAMLKSPPETAAVTFSAPAVAKYGGTTEESLRAVLQTLDGVRF
;
A
#
# COMPACT_ATOMS: atom_id res chain seq x y z
N MET A 1 -26.89 -4.89 7.34
CA MET A 1 -25.47 -4.62 7.64
C MET A 1 -25.18 -5.15 9.02
N ALA A 2 -24.25 -6.09 9.14
CA ALA A 2 -23.78 -6.59 10.43
C ALA A 2 -22.51 -5.81 10.81
N GLN A 3 -22.37 -5.48 12.09
CA GLN A 3 -21.15 -4.86 12.59
C GLN A 3 -20.23 -5.94 13.14
N LEU A 4 -18.99 -5.99 12.66
CA LEU A 4 -17.95 -6.90 13.14
C LEU A 4 -16.91 -6.08 13.90
N ASN A 5 -16.88 -6.20 15.22
CA ASN A 5 -15.91 -5.52 16.07
C ASN A 5 -14.92 -6.53 16.64
N ILE A 6 -13.63 -6.36 16.33
CA ILE A 6 -12.55 -7.18 16.87
C ILE A 6 -11.52 -6.25 17.50
N GLU A 7 -11.44 -6.27 18.82
CA GLU A 7 -10.61 -5.36 19.61
C GLU A 7 -10.14 -6.01 20.91
N ASN A 8 -9.11 -5.41 21.53
CA ASN A 8 -8.58 -5.71 22.87
C ASN A 8 -8.19 -7.18 23.08
N ARG A 9 -7.53 -7.79 22.08
CA ARG A 9 -7.15 -9.20 22.13
C ARG A 9 -6.04 -9.55 21.17
N VAL A 10 -5.43 -10.71 21.41
CA VAL A 10 -4.54 -11.39 20.47
C VAL A 10 -5.30 -12.57 19.87
N ILE A 11 -5.29 -12.68 18.54
CA ILE A 11 -5.85 -13.82 17.81
C ILE A 11 -4.70 -14.44 17.01
N GLU A 12 -4.56 -15.76 17.11
CA GLU A 12 -3.44 -16.48 16.50
C GLU A 12 -3.94 -17.64 15.63
N ASN A 13 -3.37 -17.78 14.43
CA ASN A 13 -3.61 -18.90 13.50
C ASN A 13 -5.09 -19.12 13.11
N GLU A 14 -5.90 -18.06 13.13
CA GLU A 14 -7.31 -18.13 12.76
C GLU A 14 -7.60 -17.58 11.37
N ARG A 15 -8.78 -17.94 10.84
CA ARG A 15 -9.34 -17.35 9.64
C ARG A 15 -10.40 -16.32 10.00
N ILE A 16 -10.13 -15.06 9.67
CA ILE A 16 -11.06 -13.94 9.86
C ILE A 16 -11.62 -13.54 8.51
N VAL A 17 -12.95 -13.47 8.40
CA VAL A 17 -13.63 -13.10 7.16
C VAL A 17 -14.40 -11.81 7.38
N LEU A 18 -14.01 -10.75 6.66
CA LEU A 18 -14.74 -9.49 6.59
C LEU A 18 -15.70 -9.60 5.41
N GLY A 19 -16.97 -9.91 5.67
CA GLY A 19 -18.03 -10.13 4.70
C GLY A 19 -18.42 -8.85 3.95
N ARG A 20 -19.04 -8.98 2.76
CA ARG A 20 -19.40 -7.83 1.91
C ARG A 20 -20.31 -6.80 2.59
N GLU A 21 -21.22 -7.29 3.41
CA GLU A 21 -22.25 -6.50 4.10
C GLU A 21 -21.81 -6.02 5.50
N ASP A 22 -20.56 -6.30 5.86
CA ASP A 22 -20.04 -5.96 7.18
C ASP A 22 -19.58 -4.50 7.22
N ILE A 23 -19.67 -3.93 8.41
CA ILE A 23 -18.83 -2.80 8.83
C ILE A 23 -17.83 -3.38 9.83
N ALA A 24 -16.58 -3.50 9.40
CA ALA A 24 -15.51 -4.15 10.13
C ALA A 24 -14.64 -3.13 10.87
N PHE A 25 -14.64 -3.22 12.20
CA PHE A 25 -13.75 -2.48 13.08
C PHE A 25 -12.66 -3.42 13.60
N LEU A 26 -11.41 -3.12 13.25
CA LEU A 26 -10.22 -3.85 13.69
C LEU A 26 -9.38 -2.95 14.60
N GLY A 27 -9.34 -3.29 15.88
CA GLY A 27 -8.74 -2.51 16.95
C GLY A 27 -9.76 -1.62 17.70
N PRO A 28 -9.37 -0.96 18.80
CA PRO A 28 -8.01 -0.81 19.33
C PRO A 28 -7.42 -2.09 19.93
N ASP A 29 -6.09 -2.08 20.12
CA ASP A 29 -5.32 -3.12 20.84
C ASP A 29 -5.58 -4.55 20.34
N LEU A 30 -5.74 -4.68 19.02
CA LEU A 30 -5.87 -5.95 18.32
C LEU A 30 -4.51 -6.38 17.77
N THR A 31 -4.08 -7.60 18.08
CA THR A 31 -2.97 -8.26 17.39
C THR A 31 -3.45 -9.53 16.72
N LEU A 32 -3.23 -9.64 15.41
CA LEU A 32 -3.43 -10.85 14.62
C LEU A 32 -2.06 -11.45 14.30
N ARG A 33 -1.83 -12.71 14.64
CA ARG A 33 -0.57 -13.43 14.33
C ARG A 33 -0.82 -14.70 13.53
N GLY A 34 -0.16 -14.86 12.40
CA GLY A 34 -0.32 -16.07 11.57
C GLY A 34 -1.75 -16.25 11.03
N CYS A 35 -2.58 -15.20 11.08
CA CYS A 35 -3.98 -15.29 10.70
C CYS A 35 -4.17 -15.15 9.18
N THR A 36 -5.24 -15.75 8.67
CA THR A 36 -5.74 -15.45 7.32
C THR A 36 -6.89 -14.46 7.41
N VAL A 37 -6.71 -13.25 6.88
CA VAL A 37 -7.73 -12.20 6.83
C VAL A 37 -8.27 -12.10 5.41
N THR A 38 -9.51 -12.53 5.21
CA THR A 38 -10.22 -12.38 3.94
C THR A 38 -11.01 -11.08 3.92
N ILE A 39 -10.64 -10.15 3.04
CA ILE A 39 -11.29 -8.84 2.89
C ILE A 39 -12.27 -8.91 1.71
N ARG A 40 -13.57 -8.82 2.01
CA ARG A 40 -14.65 -8.62 1.02
C ARG A 40 -15.40 -7.29 1.23
N VAL A 41 -15.15 -6.60 2.33
CA VAL A 41 -15.66 -5.24 2.56
C VAL A 41 -15.02 -4.23 1.61
N THR A 42 -15.69 -3.10 1.39
CA THR A 42 -15.06 -1.93 0.77
C THR A 42 -14.19 -1.18 1.77
N ALA A 43 -13.29 -0.31 1.30
CA ALA A 43 -12.45 0.51 2.18
C ALA A 43 -13.25 1.40 3.14
N ARG A 44 -14.43 1.88 2.73
CA ARG A 44 -15.33 2.67 3.60
C ARG A 44 -15.83 1.87 4.81
N ASN A 45 -15.96 0.57 4.64
CA ASN A 45 -16.48 -0.33 5.67
C ASN A 45 -15.36 -1.06 6.43
N LEU A 46 -14.09 -0.72 6.18
CA LEU A 46 -12.94 -1.25 6.90
C LEU A 46 -12.30 -0.16 7.74
N ILE A 47 -12.57 -0.17 9.03
CA ILE A 47 -12.07 0.79 10.00
C ILE A 47 -10.90 0.16 10.75
N LEU A 48 -9.71 0.73 10.56
CA LEU A 48 -8.49 0.32 11.23
C LEU A 48 -8.18 1.28 12.38
N ILE A 49 -8.10 0.76 13.60
CA ILE A 49 -7.77 1.50 14.81
C ILE A 49 -6.53 0.86 15.45
N ARG A 50 -5.33 1.14 14.91
CA ARG A 50 -4.07 0.61 15.45
C ARG A 50 -3.98 -0.92 15.56
N PRO A 51 -4.54 -1.73 14.63
CA PRO A 51 -4.33 -3.16 14.69
C PRO A 51 -2.89 -3.52 14.28
N ARG A 52 -2.37 -4.60 14.85
CA ARG A 52 -1.09 -5.21 14.48
C ARG A 52 -1.36 -6.51 13.75
N LEU A 53 -0.90 -6.63 12.51
CA LEU A 53 -1.00 -7.84 11.70
C LEU A 53 0.41 -8.34 11.46
N ILE A 54 0.71 -9.52 11.99
CA ILE A 54 2.05 -10.10 12.01
C ILE A 54 1.98 -11.48 11.37
N ASP A 55 2.79 -11.70 10.34
CA ASP A 55 2.87 -12.97 9.60
C ASP A 55 1.51 -13.45 9.05
N CYS A 56 0.63 -12.50 8.73
CA CYS A 56 -0.72 -12.79 8.25
C CYS A 56 -0.79 -12.97 6.74
N ILE A 57 -1.78 -13.75 6.28
CA ILE A 57 -2.18 -13.79 4.87
C ILE A 57 -3.39 -12.87 4.70
N ILE A 58 -3.25 -11.83 3.86
CA ILE A 58 -4.30 -10.86 3.56
C ILE A 58 -4.85 -11.15 2.15
N GLU A 59 -6.05 -11.70 2.11
CA GLU A 59 -6.73 -12.07 0.86
C GLU A 59 -7.78 -11.02 0.49
N VAL A 60 -7.46 -10.15 -0.46
CA VAL A 60 -8.40 -9.16 -1.00
C VAL A 60 -9.25 -9.82 -2.08
N LYS A 61 -10.48 -10.22 -1.74
CA LYS A 61 -11.41 -10.91 -2.66
C LYS A 61 -12.37 -9.96 -3.39
N GLN A 62 -12.40 -8.70 -2.99
CA GLN A 62 -13.05 -7.59 -3.69
C GLN A 62 -12.03 -6.47 -3.81
N GLU A 63 -11.90 -5.85 -4.99
CA GLU A 63 -10.93 -4.77 -5.22
C GLU A 63 -11.04 -3.71 -4.11
N LEU A 64 -9.94 -3.53 -3.38
CA LEU A 64 -9.87 -2.62 -2.25
C LEU A 64 -9.35 -1.28 -2.74
N LYS A 65 -10.19 -0.25 -2.72
CA LYS A 65 -9.89 1.08 -3.29
C LYS A 65 -9.66 2.12 -2.21
N ASN A 66 -8.57 2.87 -2.32
CA ASN A 66 -8.29 4.05 -1.50
C ASN A 66 -8.29 3.77 0.01
N LEU A 67 -7.96 2.54 0.43
CA LEU A 67 -7.77 2.26 1.84
C LEU A 67 -6.41 2.78 2.28
N ARG A 68 -6.42 3.48 3.41
CA ARG A 68 -5.19 3.93 4.03
C ARG A 68 -4.86 3.02 5.21
N TRP A 69 -3.74 2.31 5.08
CA TRP A 69 -3.22 1.39 6.09
C TRP A 69 -2.36 2.08 7.14
N TYR A 70 -2.23 3.42 7.12
CA TYR A 70 -1.34 4.15 8.03
C TYR A 70 -1.66 3.97 9.51
N ARG A 71 -2.85 3.46 9.86
CA ARG A 71 -3.22 3.10 11.24
C ARG A 71 -2.94 1.66 11.58
N ALA A 72 -2.42 0.84 10.68
CA ALA A 72 -2.12 -0.57 10.93
C ALA A 72 -0.61 -0.76 10.93
N PHE A 73 -0.14 -1.63 11.81
CA PHE A 73 1.22 -2.15 11.74
C PHE A 73 1.20 -3.50 11.03
N LEU A 74 1.91 -3.60 9.91
CA LEU A 74 1.98 -4.75 9.03
C LEU A 74 3.41 -5.30 9.03
N LYS A 75 3.61 -6.52 9.54
CA LYS A 75 4.91 -7.18 9.55
C LYS A 75 4.80 -8.56 8.94
N GLY A 76 5.67 -8.91 7.99
CA GLY A 76 5.72 -10.28 7.47
C GLY A 76 4.47 -10.74 6.72
N CYS A 77 3.56 -9.82 6.40
CA CYS A 77 2.26 -10.16 5.83
C CYS A 77 2.36 -10.45 4.33
N ARG A 78 1.63 -11.45 3.84
CA ARG A 78 1.46 -11.71 2.40
C ARG A 78 0.12 -11.18 1.91
N PHE A 79 0.14 -10.30 0.92
CA PHE A 79 -1.02 -9.74 0.26
C PHE A 79 -1.31 -10.43 -1.07
N THR A 80 -2.60 -10.68 -1.33
CA THR A 80 -3.10 -11.18 -2.62
C THR A 80 -4.37 -10.45 -3.04
N GLY A 81 -4.65 -10.42 -4.34
CA GLY A 81 -5.81 -9.73 -4.91
C GLY A 81 -5.48 -8.34 -5.45
N THR A 82 -6.50 -7.52 -5.71
CA THR A 82 -6.33 -6.21 -6.36
C THR A 82 -6.53 -5.07 -5.37
N MET A 83 -5.58 -4.14 -5.33
CA MET A 83 -5.63 -2.94 -4.52
C MET A 83 -5.29 -1.73 -5.39
N SER A 84 -6.12 -0.69 -5.32
CA SER A 84 -5.98 0.51 -6.14
C SER A 84 -6.02 1.75 -5.25
N GLY A 85 -5.04 2.66 -5.35
CA GLY A 85 -4.97 3.87 -4.55
C GLY A 85 -4.72 3.64 -3.05
N ASN A 86 -4.22 2.47 -2.66
CA ASN A 86 -3.98 2.17 -1.24
C ASN A 86 -2.66 2.79 -0.75
N ASP A 87 -2.67 3.29 0.48
CA ASP A 87 -1.49 3.86 1.13
C ASP A 87 -1.02 2.94 2.25
N PHE A 88 0.25 2.53 2.19
CA PHE A 88 0.92 1.67 3.17
C PHE A 88 2.05 2.43 3.88
N GLY A 89 2.43 1.91 5.05
CA GLY A 89 3.47 2.49 5.89
C GLY A 89 2.97 3.65 6.74
N LEU A 90 3.91 4.41 7.28
CA LEU A 90 3.61 5.50 8.20
C LEU A 90 3.36 6.79 7.41
N TRP A 91 2.10 7.22 7.37
CA TRP A 91 1.78 8.52 6.77
C TRP A 91 2.47 9.64 7.57
N PRO A 92 3.00 10.70 6.91
CA PRO A 92 3.57 11.83 7.61
C PRO A 92 2.53 12.37 8.58
N VAL A 93 2.85 12.24 9.87
CA VAL A 93 2.06 12.87 10.93
C VAL A 93 2.32 14.37 10.84
N GLU A 94 1.36 15.19 11.27
CA GLU A 94 1.65 16.62 11.45
C GLU A 94 2.91 16.80 12.31
N GLU A 95 3.74 17.78 11.93
CA GLU A 95 4.97 18.12 12.65
C GLU A 95 4.72 18.16 14.16
N GLY A 96 5.46 17.33 14.92
CA GLY A 96 5.42 17.30 16.39
C GLY A 96 4.78 16.07 17.03
N ALA A 97 4.04 15.24 16.29
CA ALA A 97 3.49 13.99 16.87
C ALA A 97 4.61 12.98 17.21
N GLU A 98 5.64 12.88 16.37
CA GLU A 98 6.84 12.05 16.55
C GLU A 98 7.66 12.42 17.79
N LYS A 99 7.72 13.72 18.13
CA LYS A 99 8.40 14.22 19.35
C LYS A 99 7.67 13.81 20.62
N THR A 100 6.36 13.64 20.53
CA THR A 100 5.51 13.24 21.67
C THR A 100 5.54 11.72 21.87
N LEU A 101 5.88 10.97 20.83
CA LEU A 101 5.83 9.50 20.80
C LEU A 101 7.21 8.83 20.94
N GLY A 102 8.28 9.55 21.26
CA GLY A 102 9.60 8.93 21.53
C GLY A 102 10.42 8.55 20.30
N GLY A 103 10.16 9.16 19.13
CA GLY A 103 10.93 8.96 17.89
C GLY A 103 10.18 8.15 16.83
N ILE A 104 10.80 7.99 15.65
CA ILE A 104 10.17 7.36 14.46
C ILE A 104 9.86 5.88 14.70
N GLU A 105 10.73 5.12 15.39
CA GLU A 105 10.48 3.70 15.68
C GLU A 105 9.27 3.51 16.59
N GLU A 106 9.18 4.29 17.67
CA GLU A 106 8.06 4.20 18.61
C GLU A 106 6.78 4.75 17.99
N ALA A 107 6.88 5.80 17.16
CA ALA A 107 5.78 6.29 16.33
C ALA A 107 5.33 5.23 15.30
N ALA A 108 6.23 4.47 14.67
CA ALA A 108 5.85 3.37 13.78
C ALA A 108 5.16 2.24 14.56
N ARG A 109 5.58 1.98 15.80
CA ARG A 109 4.91 1.00 16.68
C ARG A 109 3.54 1.45 17.15
N THR A 110 3.32 2.75 17.36
CA THR A 110 2.07 3.30 17.91
C THR A 110 1.11 3.86 16.86
N LEU A 111 1.59 4.31 15.71
CA LEU A 111 0.77 4.94 14.67
C LEU A 111 0.48 3.99 13.52
N GLY A 112 1.43 3.14 13.13
CA GLY A 112 1.32 2.19 12.02
C GLY A 112 2.64 2.05 11.28
N GLY A 113 2.75 1.06 10.40
CA GLY A 113 4.02 0.77 9.72
C GLY A 113 3.92 -0.43 8.80
N ILE A 114 4.94 -0.61 7.97
CA ILE A 114 5.05 -1.77 7.08
C ILE A 114 6.50 -2.24 7.00
N GLU A 115 6.72 -3.54 7.18
CA GLU A 115 8.03 -4.18 7.05
C GLU A 115 7.87 -5.65 6.64
N ASP A 116 8.85 -6.18 5.90
CA ASP A 116 8.95 -7.60 5.54
C ASP A 116 7.72 -8.18 4.81
N CYS A 117 6.90 -7.33 4.18
CA CYS A 117 5.64 -7.75 3.55
C CYS A 117 5.84 -8.21 2.09
N ASP A 118 4.98 -9.14 1.67
CA ASP A 118 5.02 -9.79 0.36
C ASP A 118 3.78 -9.46 -0.46
N PHE A 119 3.97 -8.69 -1.53
CA PHE A 119 2.95 -8.29 -2.50
C PHE A 119 3.09 -9.02 -3.84
N SER A 120 3.95 -10.03 -3.95
CA SER A 120 4.19 -10.75 -5.22
C SER A 120 2.92 -11.38 -5.82
N GLY A 121 1.94 -11.74 -4.98
CA GLY A 121 0.63 -12.26 -5.39
C GLY A 121 -0.47 -11.20 -5.54
N ALA A 122 -0.14 -9.91 -5.45
CA ALA A 122 -1.08 -8.81 -5.54
C ALA A 122 -0.96 -8.05 -6.87
N ARG A 123 -2.05 -7.43 -7.30
CA ARG A 123 -2.06 -6.41 -8.35
C ARG A 123 -2.26 -5.05 -7.69
N LEU A 124 -1.28 -4.18 -7.84
CA LEU A 124 -1.29 -2.84 -7.27
C LEU A 124 -1.44 -1.80 -8.38
N ASP A 125 -2.28 -0.79 -8.15
CA ASP A 125 -2.36 0.38 -9.02
C ASP A 125 -2.44 1.66 -8.19
N ALA A 126 -1.61 2.65 -8.51
CA ALA A 126 -1.49 3.90 -7.75
C ALA A 126 -1.35 3.69 -6.22
N CYS A 127 -0.67 2.62 -5.80
CA CYS A 127 -0.43 2.31 -4.39
C CYS A 127 0.86 2.95 -3.90
N ARG A 128 0.83 3.59 -2.73
CA ARG A 128 1.98 4.30 -2.16
C ARG A 128 2.51 3.59 -0.91
N PHE A 129 3.82 3.63 -0.75
CA PHE A 129 4.55 3.16 0.41
C PHE A 129 5.30 4.35 1.00
N VAL A 130 5.01 4.70 2.26
CA VAL A 130 5.43 5.97 2.88
C VAL A 130 6.17 5.70 4.19
N ASN A 131 7.28 6.40 4.42
CA ASN A 131 8.15 6.24 5.61
C ASN A 131 8.43 4.76 5.95
N CYS A 132 8.85 3.98 4.96
CA CYS A 132 9.22 2.58 5.16
C CYS A 132 10.46 2.21 4.33
N ASP A 133 11.16 1.16 4.77
CA ASP A 133 12.22 0.56 3.98
C ASP A 133 11.63 -0.37 2.92
N VAL A 134 11.67 0.08 1.66
CA VAL A 134 11.12 -0.64 0.50
C VAL A 134 11.94 -1.89 0.17
N ASP A 135 13.20 -1.99 0.62
CA ASP A 135 14.04 -3.16 0.35
C ASP A 135 13.62 -4.38 1.17
N THR A 136 12.87 -4.17 2.26
CA THR A 136 12.23 -5.25 3.03
C THR A 136 10.99 -5.81 2.32
N LEU A 137 10.45 -5.11 1.33
CA LEU A 137 9.18 -5.46 0.68
C LEU A 137 9.41 -6.28 -0.59
N LYS A 138 8.64 -7.35 -0.76
CA LYS A 138 8.55 -8.05 -2.06
C LYS A 138 7.45 -7.42 -2.90
N LEU A 139 7.83 -6.52 -3.78
CA LEU A 139 6.91 -5.82 -4.68
C LEU A 139 6.38 -6.76 -5.78
N PRO A 140 5.18 -6.50 -6.34
CA PRO A 140 4.65 -7.28 -7.44
C PRO A 140 5.49 -7.09 -8.71
N SER A 141 5.64 -8.16 -9.48
CA SER A 141 6.35 -8.10 -10.75
C SER A 141 5.48 -7.55 -11.88
N TRP A 142 6.08 -7.36 -13.07
CA TRP A 142 5.35 -7.07 -14.31
C TRP A 142 4.08 -7.95 -14.44
N PRO A 143 2.91 -7.40 -14.76
CA PRO A 143 2.64 -6.06 -15.31
C PRO A 143 2.49 -4.92 -14.27
N CYS A 144 2.89 -5.14 -13.02
CA CYS A 144 3.10 -4.03 -12.08
C CYS A 144 4.52 -3.48 -12.24
N PHE A 145 4.70 -2.21 -11.90
CA PHE A 145 6.01 -1.59 -11.81
C PHE A 145 6.00 -0.56 -10.68
N THR A 146 7.17 -0.34 -10.08
CA THR A 146 7.29 0.52 -8.90
C THR A 146 8.36 1.58 -9.11
N PHE A 147 8.00 2.84 -8.94
CA PHE A 147 8.97 3.94 -8.82
C PHE A 147 9.50 4.00 -7.40
N LEU A 148 10.82 4.04 -7.24
CA LEU A 148 11.49 4.28 -5.97
C LEU A 148 11.79 5.77 -5.80
N ALA A 149 11.54 6.28 -4.59
CA ALA A 149 11.78 7.67 -4.19
C ALA A 149 11.37 8.71 -5.27
N PRO A 150 10.15 8.63 -5.83
CA PRO A 150 9.80 9.36 -7.05
C PRO A 150 9.99 10.88 -6.92
N THR A 151 9.70 11.45 -5.75
CA THR A 151 9.85 12.90 -5.50
C THR A 151 11.31 13.36 -5.63
N HIS A 152 12.28 12.54 -5.21
CA HIS A 152 13.71 12.84 -5.38
C HIS A 152 14.18 12.74 -6.84
N ARG A 153 13.41 12.04 -7.68
CA ARG A 153 13.73 11.75 -9.09
C ARG A 153 12.86 12.57 -10.06
N GLN A 154 12.18 13.60 -9.54
CA GLN A 154 11.22 14.40 -10.28
C GLN A 154 11.76 14.93 -11.62
N ARG A 155 13.00 15.45 -11.66
CA ARG A 155 13.56 16.03 -12.89
C ARG A 155 13.67 15.01 -14.02
N GLU A 156 14.19 13.83 -13.72
CA GLU A 156 14.33 12.72 -14.67
C GLU A 156 12.96 12.23 -15.13
N LEU A 157 12.06 11.97 -14.18
CA LEU A 157 10.70 11.51 -14.45
C LEU A 157 9.91 12.50 -15.31
N LEU A 158 10.08 13.81 -15.13
CA LEU A 158 9.42 14.82 -15.96
C LEU A 158 10.08 15.04 -17.33
N ALA A 159 11.34 14.65 -17.50
CA ALA A 159 12.05 14.76 -18.78
C ALA A 159 11.80 13.56 -19.70
N ALA A 160 11.39 12.41 -19.14
CA ALA A 160 11.20 11.19 -19.89
C ALA A 160 10.11 11.30 -21.00
N PRO A 161 10.29 10.63 -22.15
CA PRO A 161 9.37 10.69 -23.29
C PRO A 161 8.16 9.77 -23.10
N TRP A 162 7.32 10.08 -22.10
CA TRP A 162 6.14 9.29 -21.77
C TRP A 162 5.16 9.15 -22.96
N PRO A 163 4.67 7.94 -23.27
CA PRO A 163 3.78 7.73 -24.40
C PRO A 163 2.34 8.14 -24.07
N GLY A 164 1.63 8.66 -25.08
CA GLY A 164 0.26 9.16 -24.92
C GLY A 164 0.16 10.23 -23.83
N THR A 165 -0.81 10.12 -22.95
CA THR A 165 -1.02 11.03 -21.81
C THR A 165 -0.51 10.46 -20.48
N SER A 166 0.29 9.39 -20.49
CA SER A 166 0.79 8.74 -19.27
C SER A 166 1.66 9.65 -18.38
N ARG A 167 2.23 10.71 -18.95
CA ARG A 167 2.87 11.80 -18.20
C ARG A 167 1.98 12.38 -17.10
N ILE A 168 0.66 12.46 -17.31
CA ILE A 168 -0.29 12.99 -16.31
C ILE A 168 -0.29 12.13 -15.05
N THR A 169 -0.20 10.80 -15.18
CA THR A 169 -0.09 9.87 -14.04
C THR A 169 1.20 10.13 -13.26
N VAL A 170 2.31 10.37 -13.95
CA VAL A 170 3.61 10.67 -13.34
C VAL A 170 3.59 12.01 -12.63
N GLU A 171 3.04 13.05 -13.26
CA GLU A 171 2.86 14.37 -12.62
C GLU A 171 1.96 14.32 -11.39
N ALA A 172 0.89 13.50 -11.43
CA ALA A 172 0.03 13.28 -10.28
C ALA A 172 0.76 12.54 -9.14
N MET A 173 1.54 11.51 -9.47
CA MET A 173 2.38 10.78 -8.50
C MET A 173 3.35 11.72 -7.77
N LEU A 174 3.99 12.63 -8.50
CA LEU A 174 4.99 13.57 -7.98
C LEU A 174 4.42 14.62 -7.00
N LYS A 175 3.09 14.72 -6.86
CA LYS A 175 2.42 15.52 -5.81
C LYS A 175 2.36 14.79 -4.47
N SER A 176 2.87 13.57 -4.38
CA SER A 176 2.92 12.82 -3.12
C SER A 176 3.93 13.45 -2.15
N PRO A 177 3.78 13.22 -0.83
CA PRO A 177 4.72 13.73 0.17
C PRO A 177 6.17 13.29 -0.12
N PRO A 178 7.19 14.09 0.25
CA PRO A 178 8.60 13.71 0.10
C PRO A 178 8.97 12.37 0.72
N GLU A 179 8.26 11.97 1.79
CA GLU A 179 8.42 10.72 2.52
C GLU A 179 7.94 9.47 1.75
N THR A 180 7.38 9.66 0.55
CA THR A 180 6.93 8.55 -0.31
C THR A 180 8.13 7.77 -0.81
N ALA A 181 8.41 6.63 -0.17
CA ALA A 181 9.52 5.77 -0.49
C ALA A 181 9.31 5.01 -1.82
N ALA A 182 8.06 4.64 -2.14
CA ALA A 182 7.74 4.00 -3.41
C ALA A 182 6.28 4.20 -3.85
N VAL A 183 6.05 4.13 -5.16
CA VAL A 183 4.69 4.10 -5.73
C VAL A 183 4.60 3.03 -6.81
N THR A 184 3.64 2.12 -6.67
CA THR A 184 3.41 1.01 -7.60
C THR A 184 2.19 1.26 -8.46
N PHE A 185 2.32 0.99 -9.76
CA PHE A 185 1.28 1.12 -10.76
C PHE A 185 1.07 -0.19 -11.51
N SER A 186 -0.12 -0.35 -12.08
CA SER A 186 -0.45 -1.41 -13.02
C SER A 186 -0.28 -0.87 -14.44
N ALA A 187 0.67 -1.39 -15.22
CA ALA A 187 0.86 -0.99 -16.63
C ALA A 187 -0.43 -1.05 -17.47
N PRO A 188 -1.30 -2.09 -17.36
CA PRO A 188 -2.58 -2.11 -18.05
C PRO A 188 -3.49 -0.92 -17.71
N ALA A 189 -3.46 -0.46 -16.46
CA ALA A 189 -4.29 0.65 -16.00
C ALA A 189 -3.74 1.98 -16.56
N VAL A 190 -2.44 2.21 -16.40
CA VAL A 190 -1.76 3.39 -16.95
C VAL A 190 -1.89 3.45 -18.48
N ALA A 191 -1.76 2.31 -19.17
CA ALA A 191 -1.92 2.22 -20.62
C ALA A 191 -3.31 2.65 -21.06
N LYS A 192 -4.33 2.11 -20.40
CA LYS A 192 -5.73 2.43 -20.66
C LYS A 192 -6.04 3.91 -20.44
N TYR A 193 -5.62 4.49 -19.32
CA TYR A 193 -5.85 5.91 -19.02
C TYR A 193 -5.03 6.84 -19.92
N GLY A 194 -3.82 6.41 -20.28
CA GLY A 194 -2.87 7.16 -21.09
C GLY A 194 -3.15 7.12 -22.59
N GLY A 195 -4.09 6.29 -23.05
CA GLY A 195 -4.31 6.05 -24.48
C GLY A 195 -3.05 5.48 -25.17
N THR A 196 -2.34 4.56 -24.51
CA THR A 196 -1.07 3.96 -24.97
C THR A 196 -1.09 2.44 -24.76
N THR A 197 -0.01 1.74 -25.12
CA THR A 197 0.19 0.31 -24.87
C THR A 197 1.11 0.04 -23.67
N GLU A 198 1.01 -1.17 -23.11
CA GLU A 198 1.86 -1.63 -22.02
C GLU A 198 3.32 -1.73 -22.47
N GLU A 199 3.58 -2.15 -23.71
CA GLU A 199 4.92 -2.27 -24.29
C GLU A 199 5.59 -0.90 -24.44
N SER A 200 4.83 0.11 -24.88
CA SER A 200 5.33 1.48 -25.02
C SER A 200 5.68 2.08 -23.67
N LEU A 201 4.87 1.80 -22.64
CA LEU A 201 5.18 2.18 -21.27
C LEU A 201 6.43 1.47 -20.77
N ARG A 202 6.51 0.14 -20.96
CA ARG A 202 7.66 -0.67 -20.53
C ARG A 202 8.96 -0.17 -21.16
N ALA A 203 8.93 0.19 -22.44
CA ALA A 203 10.09 0.72 -23.15
C ALA A 203 10.65 1.97 -22.48
N VAL A 204 9.79 2.93 -22.08
CA VAL A 204 10.23 4.13 -21.35
C VAL A 204 10.70 3.77 -19.95
N LEU A 205 9.94 2.94 -19.22
CA LEU A 205 10.27 2.54 -17.85
C LEU A 205 11.65 1.86 -17.75
N GLN A 206 12.04 1.07 -18.76
CA GLN A 206 13.34 0.40 -18.81
C GLN A 206 14.53 1.36 -19.02
N THR A 207 14.28 2.60 -19.45
CA THR A 207 15.33 3.63 -19.58
C THR A 207 15.57 4.42 -18.31
N LEU A 208 14.69 4.28 -17.32
CA LEU A 208 14.75 5.02 -16.07
C LEU A 208 15.50 4.20 -15.02
N ASP A 209 16.40 4.84 -14.29
CA ASP A 209 16.93 4.24 -13.07
C ASP A 209 15.78 4.10 -12.03
N GLY A 210 16.00 3.45 -10.88
CA GLY A 210 15.04 3.48 -9.76
C GLY A 210 13.61 3.00 -10.07
N VAL A 211 13.41 2.19 -11.12
CA VAL A 211 12.16 1.47 -11.39
C VAL A 211 12.37 -0.02 -11.13
N ARG A 212 11.45 -0.64 -10.38
CA ARG A 212 11.40 -2.09 -10.14
C ARG A 212 10.28 -2.74 -10.95
N PHE A 213 10.53 -3.96 -11.41
CA PHE A 213 9.65 -4.82 -12.20
C PHE A 213 9.52 -6.21 -11.60
#